data_AF-A0A4P7CRN0-F1
#
_entry.id   AF-A0A4P7CRN0-F1
#
_cell.length_a   1.000
_cell.length_b   1.000
_cell.length_c   1.000
_cell.angle_alpha   90.00
_cell.angle_beta   90.00
_cell.angle_gamma   90.00
#
_symmetry.space_group_name_H-M   'P 1'
#
loop_
_entity.id
_entity.type
_entity.pdbx_description
1 polymer ?
#
loop_
_entity_poly.entity_id
_entity_poly.type
_entity_poly.pdbx_seq_one_letter_code
_entity_poly.pdbx_strand_id
1 'polypeptide(L)'
;MPILVLFIVFAALVYGAVWSFQALAARFGTDVAIGVAAVVVAALATLLANWLQRRREVAPNLRGEGDWTHRVAGAWGEARLAAGKRLCEVKLGETRGAYIFADLKGAQPGEDASGWHVALSVADAGKPLWQLPMPNEREAKRWARIFTLAIGQKL
;
A
#
# COMPACT_ATOMS: atom_id res chain seq x y z
N MET A 1 -0.21 11.83 23.68
CA MET A 1 -1.13 10.95 24.44
C MET A 1 -1.94 9.96 23.55
N PRO A 2 -1.38 9.27 22.53
CA PRO A 2 -2.15 8.27 21.75
C PRO A 2 -2.09 6.83 22.32
N ILE A 3 -1.07 6.51 23.13
CA ILE A 3 -0.82 5.16 23.63
C ILE A 3 -1.89 4.71 24.65
N LEU A 4 -2.32 5.61 25.56
CA LEU A 4 -3.36 5.29 26.54
C LEU A 4 -4.71 4.99 25.89
N VAL A 5 -5.06 5.74 24.83
CA VAL A 5 -6.29 5.49 24.06
C VAL A 5 -6.26 4.09 23.44
N LEU A 6 -5.10 3.66 22.92
CA LEU A 6 -4.93 2.32 22.37
C LEU A 6 -5.19 1.24 23.42
N PHE A 7 -4.67 1.41 24.64
CA PHE A 7 -4.91 0.46 25.74
C PHE A 7 -6.39 0.39 26.14
N ILE A 8 -7.08 1.54 26.20
CA ILE A 8 -8.51 1.58 26.54
C ILE A 8 -9.34 0.87 25.46
N VAL A 9 -9.07 1.16 24.18
CA VAL A 9 -9.75 0.50 23.06
C VAL A 9 -9.50 -1.01 23.09
N PHE A 10 -8.25 -1.43 23.36
CA PHE A 10 -7.91 -2.84 23.48
C PHE A 10 -8.65 -3.52 24.64
N ALA A 11 -8.69 -2.90 25.82
CA ALA A 11 -9.42 -3.42 26.97
C ALA A 11 -10.93 -3.54 26.71
N ALA A 12 -11.55 -2.54 26.07
CA ALA A 12 -12.95 -2.56 25.68
C ALA A 12 -13.24 -3.69 24.66
N LEU A 13 -12.34 -3.91 23.71
CA LEU A 13 -12.47 -4.98 22.71
C LEU A 13 -12.38 -6.36 23.36
N VAL A 14 -11.41 -6.57 24.26
CA VAL A 14 -11.28 -7.83 25.03
C VAL A 14 -12.52 -8.06 25.90
N TYR A 15 -12.99 -7.03 26.61
CA TYR A 15 -14.18 -7.13 27.45
C TYR A 15 -15.43 -7.48 26.62
N GLY A 16 -15.64 -6.79 25.49
CA GLY A 16 -16.75 -7.08 24.58
C GLY A 16 -16.69 -8.50 24.02
N ALA A 17 -15.50 -9.01 23.70
CA ALA A 17 -15.31 -10.39 23.25
C ALA A 17 -15.67 -11.41 24.34
N VAL A 18 -15.22 -11.18 25.58
CA VAL A 18 -15.55 -12.05 26.72
C VAL A 18 -17.04 -12.04 27.02
N TRP A 19 -17.65 -10.86 27.07
CA TRP A 19 -19.09 -10.72 27.31
C TRP A 19 -19.93 -11.39 26.22
N SER A 20 -19.54 -11.22 24.95
CA SER A 20 -20.21 -11.86 23.81
C SER A 20 -20.07 -13.38 23.86
N PHE A 21 -18.89 -13.89 24.20
CA PHE A 21 -18.65 -15.33 24.36
C PHE A 21 -19.51 -15.91 25.48
N GLN A 22 -19.58 -15.24 26.64
CA GLN A 22 -20.43 -15.67 27.75
C GLN A 22 -21.92 -15.63 27.39
N ALA A 23 -22.37 -14.59 26.68
CA ALA A 23 -23.76 -14.46 26.22
C ALA A 23 -24.12 -15.56 25.19
N LEU A 24 -23.20 -15.90 24.29
CA LEU A 24 -23.37 -17.01 23.35
C LEU A 24 -23.38 -18.36 24.07
N ALA A 25 -22.43 -18.59 24.99
CA ALA A 25 -22.33 -19.83 25.74
C ALA A 25 -23.58 -20.07 26.61
N ALA A 26 -24.11 -19.02 27.23
CA ALA A 26 -25.32 -19.09 28.04
C ALA A 26 -26.59 -19.41 27.23
N ARG A 27 -26.65 -19.04 25.94
CA ARG A 27 -27.82 -19.27 25.08
C ARG A 27 -27.74 -20.53 24.22
N PHE A 28 -26.57 -20.86 23.72
CA PHE A 28 -26.37 -21.89 22.69
C PHE A 28 -25.42 -23.01 23.13
N GLY A 29 -24.89 -22.94 24.35
CA GLY A 29 -23.90 -23.88 24.86
C GLY A 29 -22.47 -23.52 24.44
N THR A 30 -21.52 -24.11 25.16
CA THR A 30 -20.09 -23.81 25.05
C THR A 30 -19.51 -24.17 23.69
N ASP A 31 -19.98 -25.26 23.09
CA ASP A 31 -19.47 -25.76 21.81
C ASP A 31 -19.73 -24.77 20.65
N VAL A 32 -20.93 -24.18 20.63
CA VAL A 32 -21.30 -23.15 19.64
C VAL A 32 -20.47 -21.89 19.85
N ALA A 33 -20.26 -21.46 21.10
CA ALA A 33 -19.45 -20.29 21.41
C ALA A 33 -17.99 -20.44 20.96
N ILE A 34 -17.40 -21.63 21.14
CA ILE A 34 -16.04 -21.96 20.66
C ILE A 34 -15.98 -21.91 19.12
N GLY A 35 -16.97 -22.49 18.44
CA GLY A 35 -17.06 -22.46 16.98
C GLY A 35 -17.10 -21.03 16.43
N VAL A 36 -17.95 -20.18 17.00
CA VAL A 36 -18.04 -18.77 16.57
C VAL A 36 -16.74 -18.02 16.85
N ALA A 37 -16.12 -18.22 18.02
CA ALA A 37 -14.85 -17.59 18.35
C ALA A 37 -13.75 -17.97 17.34
N ALA A 38 -13.67 -19.24 16.95
CA ALA A 38 -12.70 -19.70 15.96
C ALA A 38 -12.91 -19.04 14.59
N VAL A 39 -14.16 -18.90 14.13
CA VAL A 39 -14.50 -18.22 12.87
C VAL A 39 -14.09 -16.75 12.91
N VAL A 40 -14.38 -16.04 14.00
CA VAL A 40 -14.01 -14.62 14.14
C VAL A 40 -12.49 -14.44 14.12
N VAL A 41 -11.75 -15.29 14.86
CA VAL A 41 -10.29 -15.26 14.86
C VAL A 41 -9.74 -15.53 13.46
N ALA A 42 -10.28 -16.52 12.74
CA ALA A 42 -9.86 -16.83 11.38
C ALA A 42 -10.11 -15.65 10.41
N ALA A 43 -11.27 -14.99 10.52
CA ALA A 43 -11.63 -13.82 9.70
C ALA A 43 -10.71 -12.63 9.98
N LEU A 44 -10.42 -12.35 11.26
CA LEU A 44 -9.48 -11.30 11.65
C LEU A 44 -8.06 -11.60 11.15
N ALA A 45 -7.62 -12.86 11.25
CA ALA A 45 -6.31 -13.27 10.76
C ALA A 45 -6.19 -13.11 9.23
N THR A 46 -7.23 -13.45 8.46
CA THR A 46 -7.24 -13.24 7.00
C THR A 46 -7.25 -11.77 6.63
N LEU A 47 -8.05 -10.95 7.33
CA LEU A 47 -8.04 -9.49 7.12
C LEU A 47 -6.67 -8.88 7.41
N LEU A 48 -6.06 -9.28 8.53
CA LEU A 48 -4.74 -8.80 8.94
C LEU A 48 -3.66 -9.27 7.95
N ALA A 49 -3.68 -10.55 7.53
CA ALA A 49 -2.76 -11.09 6.53
C ALA A 49 -2.88 -10.35 5.19
N ASN A 50 -4.10 -10.13 4.69
CA ASN A 50 -4.35 -9.35 3.47
C ASN A 50 -3.87 -7.91 3.61
N TRP A 51 -4.06 -7.29 4.77
CA TRP A 51 -3.58 -5.93 5.03
C TRP A 51 -2.05 -5.85 5.05
N LEU A 52 -1.38 -6.81 5.71
CA LEU A 52 0.07 -6.93 5.74
C LEU A 52 0.65 -7.24 4.36
N GLN A 53 0.03 -8.13 3.59
CA GLN A 53 0.44 -8.42 2.20
C GLN A 53 0.36 -7.15 1.34
N ARG A 54 -0.76 -6.41 1.43
CA ARG A 54 -0.94 -5.14 0.72
C ARG A 54 0.10 -4.09 1.12
N ARG A 55 0.59 -4.10 2.37
CA ARG A 55 1.69 -3.22 2.80
C ARG A 55 3.06 -3.73 2.36
N ARG A 56 3.27 -5.05 2.32
CA ARG A 56 4.52 -5.66 1.83
C ARG A 56 4.74 -5.45 0.34
N GLU A 57 3.68 -5.36 -0.45
CA GLU A 57 3.79 -4.98 -1.88
C GLU A 57 4.32 -3.55 -2.08
N VAL A 58 4.24 -2.71 -1.05
CA VAL A 58 4.78 -1.34 -0.99
C VAL A 58 6.04 -1.31 -0.09
N ALA A 59 6.60 -2.45 0.28
CA ALA A 59 7.86 -2.47 1.01
C ALA A 59 9.01 -2.02 0.09
N PRO A 60 10.07 -1.40 0.64
CA PRO A 60 11.22 -0.98 -0.14
C PRO A 60 11.75 -2.14 -0.97
N ASN A 61 11.74 -1.99 -2.30
CA ASN A 61 12.28 -3.00 -3.22
C ASN A 61 13.81 -2.97 -3.21
N LEU A 62 14.41 -1.86 -2.78
CA LEU A 62 15.85 -1.72 -2.61
C LEU A 62 16.20 -1.70 -1.13
N ARG A 63 17.26 -2.44 -0.77
CA ARG A 63 17.94 -2.35 0.52
C ARG A 63 19.42 -2.13 0.25
N GLY A 64 19.97 -1.02 0.72
CA GLY A 64 21.42 -0.73 0.67
C GLY A 64 21.90 0.16 -0.48
N GLU A 65 21.01 0.68 -1.35
CA GLU A 65 21.39 1.58 -2.45
C GLU A 65 21.11 3.05 -2.11
N GLY A 66 21.85 3.55 -1.12
CA GLY A 66 21.74 4.93 -0.64
C GLY A 66 20.35 5.26 -0.07
N ASP A 67 19.81 6.42 -0.44
CA ASP A 67 18.51 6.92 0.04
C ASP A 67 17.30 6.42 -0.76
N TRP A 68 17.52 5.60 -1.80
CA TRP A 68 16.47 5.13 -2.69
C TRP A 68 15.75 3.92 -2.10
N THR A 69 14.43 4.01 -2.01
CA THR A 69 13.59 2.97 -1.39
C THR A 69 12.94 2.04 -2.41
N HIS A 70 12.58 2.57 -3.58
CA HIS A 70 11.98 1.78 -4.65
C HIS A 70 12.62 2.13 -5.98
N ARG A 71 12.77 1.12 -6.83
CA ARG A 71 13.25 1.25 -8.20
C ARG A 71 12.53 0.23 -9.07
N VAL A 72 12.10 0.68 -10.24
CA VAL A 72 11.71 -0.18 -11.36
C VAL A 72 12.53 0.25 -12.55
N ALA A 73 13.22 -0.71 -13.16
CA ALA A 73 13.97 -0.51 -14.37
C ALA A 73 13.49 -1.53 -15.40
N GLY A 74 13.44 -1.13 -16.66
CA GLY A 74 13.09 -1.97 -17.79
C GLY A 74 13.72 -1.43 -19.07
N ALA A 75 13.46 -2.09 -20.21
CA ALA A 75 13.98 -1.65 -21.51
C ALA A 75 13.51 -0.22 -21.89
N TRP A 76 12.40 0.24 -21.34
CA TRP A 76 11.83 1.57 -21.55
C TRP A 76 12.53 2.68 -20.74
N GLY A 77 13.29 2.33 -19.71
CA GLY A 77 13.90 3.28 -18.78
C GLY A 77 13.75 2.86 -17.33
N GLU A 78 13.62 3.83 -16.44
CA GLU A 78 13.70 3.61 -15.00
C GLU A 78 12.89 4.63 -14.20
N ALA A 79 12.15 4.19 -13.18
CA ALA A 79 11.56 5.06 -12.18
C ALA A 79 12.11 4.69 -10.79
N ARG A 80 12.62 5.69 -10.07
CA ARG A 80 13.18 5.58 -8.72
C ARG A 80 12.41 6.46 -7.76
N LEU A 81 12.22 5.97 -6.55
CA LEU A 81 11.52 6.69 -5.50
C LEU A 81 12.27 6.55 -4.17
N ALA A 82 12.61 7.70 -3.58
CA ALA A 82 13.26 7.83 -2.29
C ALA A 82 12.23 8.34 -1.28
N ALA A 83 11.50 7.43 -0.62
CA ALA A 83 10.48 7.78 0.36
C ALA A 83 11.07 8.56 1.54
N GLY A 84 12.30 8.25 1.96
CA GLY A 84 13.00 8.97 3.03
C GLY A 84 13.31 10.43 2.69
N LYS A 85 13.50 10.76 1.40
CA LYS A 85 13.80 12.12 0.92
C LYS A 85 12.66 12.79 0.15
N ARG A 86 11.50 12.13 0.06
CA ARG A 86 10.30 12.58 -0.70
C ARG A 86 10.60 12.93 -2.16
N LEU A 87 11.52 12.19 -2.79
CA LEU A 87 11.98 12.41 -4.17
C LEU A 87 11.55 11.26 -5.08
N CYS A 88 11.18 11.61 -6.31
CA CYS A 88 10.81 10.72 -7.39
C CYS A 88 11.62 11.10 -8.63
N GLU A 89 12.35 10.15 -9.20
CA GLU A 89 13.01 10.33 -10.48
C GLU A 89 12.41 9.38 -11.50
N VAL A 90 12.12 9.88 -12.68
CA VAL A 90 11.55 9.13 -13.79
C VAL A 90 12.42 9.36 -15.02
N LYS A 91 12.86 8.27 -15.64
CA LYS A 91 13.59 8.26 -16.91
C LYS A 91 12.83 7.37 -17.88
N LEU A 92 12.42 7.93 -19.01
CA LEU A 92 11.77 7.20 -20.10
C LEU A 92 12.57 7.50 -21.38
N GLY A 93 13.33 6.51 -21.86
CA GLY A 93 14.31 6.72 -22.92
C GLY A 93 15.35 7.80 -22.57
N GLU A 94 15.44 8.81 -23.43
CA GLU A 94 16.31 9.99 -23.27
C GLU A 94 15.74 11.03 -22.29
N THR A 95 14.43 11.02 -22.03
CA THR A 95 13.79 12.04 -21.19
C THR A 95 13.92 11.68 -19.71
N ARG A 96 14.41 12.61 -18.89
CA ARG A 96 14.49 12.48 -17.43
C ARG A 96 13.68 13.60 -16.76
N GLY A 97 12.89 13.24 -15.75
CA GLY A 97 12.20 14.16 -14.85
C GLY A 97 12.55 13.82 -13.41
N ALA A 98 12.81 14.84 -12.60
CA ALA A 98 12.99 14.71 -11.16
C ALA A 98 11.94 15.57 -10.47
N TYR A 99 11.16 14.95 -9.59
CA TYR A 99 9.98 15.54 -8.96
C TYR A 99 10.01 15.26 -7.47
N ILE A 100 9.51 16.19 -6.67
CA ILE A 100 9.20 15.90 -5.26
C ILE A 100 7.79 15.33 -5.16
N PHE A 101 7.47 14.65 -4.05
CA PHE A 101 6.12 14.11 -3.86
C PHE A 101 5.04 15.20 -3.90
N ALA A 102 5.41 16.45 -3.58
CA ALA A 102 4.55 17.62 -3.71
C ALA A 102 4.03 17.84 -5.15
N ASP A 103 4.84 17.47 -6.14
CA ASP A 103 4.52 17.68 -7.56
C ASP A 103 3.70 16.53 -8.14
N LEU A 104 3.69 15.38 -7.48
CA LEU A 104 2.89 14.23 -7.91
C LEU A 104 1.40 14.51 -7.63
N LYS A 105 0.57 14.40 -8.69
CA LYS A 105 -0.88 14.67 -8.62
C LYS A 105 -1.71 13.39 -8.55
N GLY A 106 -1.29 12.33 -9.24
CA GLY A 106 -2.04 11.08 -9.29
C GLY A 106 -1.24 9.98 -9.98
N ALA A 107 -1.54 8.73 -9.65
CA ALA A 107 -0.98 7.57 -10.34
C ALA A 107 -2.05 6.51 -10.51
N GLN A 108 -2.27 6.07 -11.76
CA GLN A 108 -3.28 5.06 -12.08
C GLN A 108 -2.67 3.96 -12.96
N PRO A 109 -3.01 2.69 -12.72
CA PRO A 109 -2.68 1.63 -13.65
C PRO A 109 -3.56 1.78 -14.90
N GLY A 110 -2.96 1.64 -16.07
CA GLY A 110 -3.64 1.63 -17.36
C GLY A 110 -3.19 0.44 -18.20
N GLU A 111 -3.98 0.12 -19.21
CA GLU A 111 -3.65 -0.84 -20.25
C GLU A 111 -3.85 -0.14 -21.59
N ASP A 112 -2.86 -0.25 -22.47
CA ASP A 112 -2.93 0.25 -23.85
C ASP A 112 -2.55 -0.87 -24.83
N ALA A 113 -2.52 -0.54 -26.13
CA ALA A 113 -2.17 -1.49 -27.18
C ALA A 113 -0.73 -2.06 -27.06
N SER A 114 0.14 -1.40 -26.30
CA SER A 114 1.52 -1.81 -25.99
C SER A 114 1.65 -2.58 -24.68
N GLY A 115 0.56 -2.72 -23.92
CA GLY A 115 0.47 -3.51 -22.70
C GLY A 115 0.14 -2.69 -21.45
N TRP A 116 0.53 -3.22 -20.30
CA TRP A 116 0.27 -2.58 -19.01
C TRP A 116 1.19 -1.39 -18.80
N HIS A 117 0.67 -0.30 -18.25
CA HIS A 117 1.45 0.89 -17.91
C HIS A 117 0.94 1.55 -16.62
N VAL A 118 1.74 2.46 -16.06
CA VAL A 118 1.32 3.36 -14.98
C VAL A 118 1.32 4.77 -15.52
N ALA A 119 0.14 5.40 -15.50
CA ALA A 119 -0.06 6.79 -15.84
C ALA A 119 0.19 7.66 -14.60
N LEU A 120 1.38 8.26 -14.52
CA LEU A 120 1.79 9.16 -13.45
C LEU A 120 1.56 10.62 -13.86
N SER A 121 0.60 11.26 -13.21
CA SER A 121 0.28 12.69 -13.39
C SER A 121 1.14 13.55 -12.47
N VAL A 122 1.78 14.57 -13.04
CA VAL A 122 2.73 15.45 -12.34
C VAL A 122 2.34 16.91 -12.58
N ALA A 123 2.66 17.78 -11.61
CA ALA A 123 2.49 19.22 -11.65
C ALA A 123 3.59 19.90 -12.49
N ASP A 124 3.89 19.34 -13.66
CA ASP A 124 4.87 19.85 -14.60
C ASP A 124 4.17 20.29 -15.89
N ALA A 125 4.41 21.53 -16.31
CA ALA A 125 3.82 22.08 -17.53
C ALA A 125 4.42 21.48 -18.80
N GLY A 126 5.68 21.00 -18.75
CA GLY A 126 6.36 20.43 -19.91
C GLY A 126 5.95 18.99 -20.21
N LYS A 127 5.73 18.19 -19.16
CA LYS A 127 5.29 16.79 -19.30
C LYS A 127 4.35 16.40 -18.15
N PRO A 128 3.06 16.75 -18.24
CA PRO A 128 2.11 16.56 -17.15
C PRO A 128 1.75 15.09 -16.91
N LEU A 129 2.01 14.21 -17.88
CA LEU A 129 1.68 12.79 -17.81
C LEU A 129 2.86 11.93 -18.27
N TRP A 130 3.26 10.99 -17.41
CA TRP A 130 4.24 9.97 -17.71
C TRP A 130 3.55 8.61 -17.81
N GLN A 131 3.69 7.95 -18.96
CA GLN A 131 3.26 6.56 -19.14
C GLN A 131 4.48 5.66 -18.94
N LEU A 132 4.47 4.89 -17.86
CA LEU A 132 5.57 3.98 -17.48
C LEU A 132 5.17 2.55 -17.85
N PRO A 133 5.73 1.94 -18.91
CA PRO A 133 5.40 0.57 -19.29
C PRO A 133 5.73 -0.41 -18.17
N MET A 134 4.90 -1.44 -18.00
CA MET A 134 5.04 -2.46 -16.96
C MET A 134 4.91 -3.84 -17.60
N PRO A 135 5.65 -4.85 -17.11
CA PRO A 135 5.61 -6.17 -17.72
C PRO A 135 4.29 -6.91 -17.50
N ASN A 136 3.54 -6.56 -16.45
CA ASN A 136 2.23 -7.17 -16.17
C ASN A 136 1.32 -6.26 -15.34
N GLU A 137 0.04 -6.63 -15.28
CA GLU A 137 -1.00 -5.95 -14.50
C GLU A 137 -0.64 -5.79 -13.02
N ARG A 138 -0.07 -6.84 -12.43
CA ARG A 138 0.27 -6.86 -11.00
C ARG A 138 1.32 -5.81 -10.67
N GLU A 139 2.33 -5.65 -11.51
CA GLU A 139 3.37 -4.64 -11.36
C GLU A 139 2.83 -3.24 -11.60
N ALA A 140 1.96 -3.04 -12.59
CA ALA A 140 1.29 -1.76 -12.82
C ALA A 140 0.46 -1.33 -11.61
N LYS A 141 -0.38 -2.24 -11.08
CA LYS A 141 -1.17 -1.97 -9.86
C LYS A 141 -0.27 -1.70 -8.65
N ARG A 142 0.81 -2.47 -8.47
CA ARG A 142 1.76 -2.29 -7.37
C ARG A 142 2.41 -0.90 -7.43
N TRP A 143 2.92 -0.49 -8.59
CA TRP A 143 3.57 0.80 -8.76
C TRP A 143 2.61 1.98 -8.69
N ALA A 144 1.43 1.88 -9.28
CA ALA A 144 0.38 2.89 -9.10
C ALA A 144 0.05 3.11 -7.62
N ARG A 145 0.02 2.04 -6.83
CA ARG A 145 -0.20 2.12 -5.38
C ARG A 145 0.98 2.72 -4.62
N ILE A 146 2.22 2.38 -4.99
CA ILE A 146 3.43 3.00 -4.42
C ILE A 146 3.41 4.51 -4.64
N PHE A 147 3.16 4.97 -5.87
CA PHE A 147 3.07 6.39 -6.17
C PHE A 147 1.89 7.07 -5.47
N THR A 148 0.73 6.41 -5.39
CA THR A 148 -0.43 6.94 -4.64
C THR A 148 -0.11 7.11 -3.15
N LEU A 149 0.60 6.17 -2.55
CA LEU A 149 1.03 6.28 -1.15
C LEU A 149 2.10 7.37 -0.97
N ALA A 150 3.01 7.51 -1.93
CA ALA A 150 3.98 8.61 -1.95
C ALA A 150 3.27 9.98 -2.03
N ILE A 151 2.25 10.13 -2.87
CA ILE A 151 1.40 11.33 -2.95
C ILE A 151 0.70 11.58 -1.60
N GLY A 152 0.18 10.52 -0.96
CA GLY A 152 -0.48 10.61 0.36
C GLY A 152 0.48 11.01 1.50
N GLN A 153 1.78 10.80 1.34
CA GLN A 153 2.82 11.24 2.28
C GLN A 153 3.26 12.70 2.08
N LYS A 154 2.50 13.50 1.30
CA LYS A 154 2.67 14.95 1.15
C LYS A 154 2.70 15.75 2.48
N LEU A 155 2.29 15.12 3.58
CA LEU A 155 2.26 15.69 4.94
C LEU A 155 3.63 15.50 5.62
#